data_AF-A0A2V9D7T2-F1
#
_entry.id   AF-A0A2V9D7T2-F1
#
_cell.length_a   1.000
_cell.length_b   1.000
_cell.length_c   1.000
_cell.angle_alpha   90.00
_cell.angle_beta   90.00
_cell.angle_gamma   90.00
#
_symmetry.space_group_name_H-M   'P 1'
#
loop_
_entity.id
_entity.type
_entity.pdbx_description
1 polymer ?
#
loop_
_entity_poly.entity_id
_entity_poly.type
_entity_poly.pdbx_seq_one_letter_code
_entity_poly.pdbx_strand_id
1 'polypeptide(L)'
;MLRKSILPLMFLIPVAYAIALPKRSSVAPDVLAIGNFEALGMSWERSVSVGGTLDTTTDGGITFEAPEHGRAHVQREAGQDLITVSGKVSRWASLYLVWNGDSWCGVGQVSPTPFGRIFSTTVVKGTADEADHRGIIFGTPRWLRIRLGENF
;
A
#
# COMPACT_ATOMS: atom_id res chain seq x y z
N MET A 1 -50.87 -1.46 -42.20
CA MET A 1 -50.61 -1.96 -40.84
C MET A 1 -49.34 -2.82 -40.92
N LEU A 2 -48.08 -2.38 -40.75
CA LEU A 2 -47.39 -1.67 -39.64
C LEU A 2 -47.87 -2.15 -38.25
N ARG A 3 -47.09 -2.73 -37.33
CA ARG A 3 -45.65 -3.04 -37.18
C ARG A 3 -45.54 -4.35 -36.36
N LYS A 4 -44.61 -5.26 -36.69
CA LYS A 4 -44.16 -6.33 -35.78
C LYS A 4 -42.97 -5.80 -34.98
N SER A 5 -43.10 -5.81 -33.66
CA SER A 5 -42.11 -5.40 -32.67
C SER A 5 -40.92 -6.36 -32.70
N ILE A 6 -39.74 -5.87 -33.05
CA ILE A 6 -38.47 -6.60 -32.94
C ILE A 6 -37.85 -6.18 -31.60
N LEU A 7 -37.85 -7.08 -30.61
CA LEU A 7 -37.02 -6.97 -29.42
C LEU A 7 -35.54 -7.10 -29.85
N PRO A 8 -34.60 -6.25 -29.39
CA PRO A 8 -33.18 -6.53 -29.57
C PRO A 8 -32.76 -7.62 -28.57
N LEU A 9 -32.37 -8.77 -29.11
CA LEU A 9 -31.68 -9.83 -28.39
C LEU A 9 -30.29 -9.30 -28.00
N MET A 10 -30.11 -8.96 -26.73
CA MET A 10 -28.85 -8.47 -26.20
C MET A 10 -27.88 -9.66 -26.09
N PHE A 11 -26.97 -9.78 -27.07
CA PHE A 11 -25.86 -10.73 -26.99
C PHE A 11 -24.84 -10.24 -25.94
N LEU A 12 -24.81 -10.91 -24.80
CA LEU A 12 -23.70 -10.84 -23.85
C LEU A 12 -22.50 -11.56 -24.49
N ILE A 13 -21.46 -10.81 -24.84
CA ILE A 13 -20.17 -11.35 -25.25
C ILE A 13 -19.42 -11.76 -23.98
N PRO A 14 -19.10 -13.05 -23.75
CA PRO A 14 -18.17 -13.41 -22.70
C PRO A 14 -16.76 -12.98 -23.12
N VAL A 15 -16.21 -11.96 -22.47
CA VAL A 15 -14.79 -11.62 -22.57
C VAL A 15 -14.02 -12.58 -21.68
N ALA A 16 -13.46 -13.64 -22.27
CA ALA A 16 -12.53 -14.53 -21.60
C ALA A 16 -11.13 -13.88 -21.60
N TYR A 17 -10.66 -13.42 -20.45
CA TYR A 17 -9.24 -13.11 -20.26
C TYR A 17 -8.49 -14.40 -19.91
N ALA A 18 -7.72 -14.93 -20.85
CA ALA A 18 -6.69 -15.92 -20.55
C ALA A 18 -5.50 -15.20 -19.89
N ILE A 19 -5.33 -15.35 -18.58
CA ILE A 19 -4.11 -14.91 -17.90
C ILE A 19 -3.10 -16.04 -18.06
N ALA A 20 -2.08 -15.82 -18.90
CA ALA A 20 -0.89 -16.66 -18.91
C ALA A 20 -0.24 -16.57 -17.51
N LEU A 21 -0.29 -17.65 -16.74
CA LEU A 21 0.44 -17.72 -15.48
C LEU A 21 1.95 -17.65 -15.79
N PRO A 22 2.69 -16.65 -15.29
CA PRO A 22 4.12 -16.64 -15.48
C PRO A 22 4.75 -17.84 -14.76
N LYS A 23 5.71 -18.46 -15.43
CA LYS A 23 6.55 -19.55 -14.93
C LYS A 23 7.16 -19.11 -13.59
N ARG A 24 6.89 -19.86 -12.50
CA ARG A 24 7.50 -19.68 -11.18
C ARG A 24 9.02 -19.59 -11.34
N SER A 25 9.57 -18.39 -11.16
CA SER A 25 11.00 -18.18 -11.07
C SER A 25 11.41 -18.42 -9.61
N SER A 26 12.31 -19.38 -9.39
CA SER A 26 12.88 -19.67 -8.06
C SER A 26 13.93 -18.62 -7.69
N VAL A 27 13.50 -17.37 -7.52
CA VAL A 27 14.36 -16.30 -7.01
C VAL A 27 14.29 -16.34 -5.49
N ALA A 28 15.45 -16.37 -4.83
CA ALA A 28 15.55 -16.21 -3.38
C ALA A 28 14.80 -14.94 -2.94
N PRO A 29 14.22 -14.88 -1.71
CA PRO A 29 13.52 -13.68 -1.28
C PRO A 29 14.50 -12.51 -1.28
N ASP A 30 14.30 -11.57 -2.20
CA ASP A 30 15.04 -10.32 -2.24
C ASP A 30 14.72 -9.53 -0.96
N VAL A 31 15.60 -9.64 0.04
CA VAL A 31 15.57 -8.79 1.22
C VAL A 31 16.05 -7.40 0.79
N LEU A 32 15.11 -6.59 0.32
CA LEU A 32 15.37 -5.21 -0.08
C LEU A 32 15.40 -4.33 1.17
N ALA A 33 16.60 -4.06 1.67
CA ALA A 33 16.81 -3.05 2.70
C ALA A 33 16.66 -1.66 2.05
N ILE A 34 15.50 -1.03 2.26
CA ILE A 34 15.20 0.31 1.73
C ILE A 34 15.86 1.35 2.64
N GLY A 35 17.19 1.44 2.55
CA GLY A 35 17.98 2.55 3.08
C GLY A 35 18.26 3.61 2.01
N ASN A 36 17.94 3.36 0.74
CA ASN A 36 17.95 4.40 -0.29
C ASN A 36 17.17 3.84 -1.48
N PHE A 37 15.90 4.18 -1.57
CA PHE A 37 15.02 3.62 -2.59
C PHE A 37 15.46 3.99 -4.02
N GLU A 38 16.20 5.08 -4.21
CA GLU A 38 16.83 5.45 -5.49
C GLU A 38 18.07 4.58 -5.79
N ALA A 39 18.85 4.20 -4.77
CA ALA A 39 20.04 3.37 -4.95
C ALA A 39 19.73 1.92 -5.32
N LEU A 40 18.47 1.49 -5.18
CA LEU A 40 18.04 0.12 -5.46
C LEU A 40 17.69 -0.12 -6.95
N GLY A 41 17.86 0.87 -7.83
CA GLY A 41 17.62 0.72 -9.28
C GLY A 41 16.17 0.36 -9.65
N MET A 42 15.24 0.51 -8.70
CA MET A 42 13.82 0.26 -8.88
C MET A 42 13.09 1.60 -9.02
N SER A 43 12.14 1.67 -9.95
CA SER A 43 11.36 2.89 -10.21
C SER A 43 10.32 3.11 -9.11
N TRP A 44 10.68 3.91 -8.12
CA TRP A 44 9.74 4.44 -7.14
C TRP A 44 9.12 5.75 -7.64
N GLU A 45 7.81 5.84 -7.52
CA GLU A 45 7.07 7.06 -7.79
C GLU A 45 6.95 7.90 -6.52
N ARG A 46 7.15 9.21 -6.65
CA ARG A 46 6.99 10.19 -5.57
C ARG A 46 5.71 10.98 -5.80
N SER A 47 4.90 11.14 -4.76
CA SER A 47 3.74 11.99 -4.78
C SER A 47 3.72 12.87 -3.53
N VAL A 48 3.81 14.19 -3.74
CA VAL A 48 3.83 15.18 -2.67
C VAL A 48 2.86 16.29 -3.03
N SER A 49 1.96 16.61 -2.10
CA SER A 49 1.00 17.70 -2.26
C SER A 49 1.68 19.06 -2.14
N VAL A 50 1.04 20.10 -2.66
CA VAL A 50 1.54 21.49 -2.53
C VAL A 50 1.77 21.81 -1.04
N GLY A 51 2.98 22.26 -0.70
CA GLY A 51 3.37 22.57 0.68
C GLY A 51 3.86 21.37 1.51
N GLY A 52 3.91 20.16 0.94
CA GLY A 52 4.56 19.01 1.55
C GLY A 52 6.03 18.88 1.13
N THR A 53 6.77 18.03 1.84
CA THR A 53 8.18 17.71 1.55
C THR A 53 8.41 16.20 1.60
N LEU A 54 9.45 15.77 0.89
CA LEU A 54 9.93 14.39 0.87
C LEU A 54 11.43 14.43 0.70
N ASP A 55 12.14 14.07 1.77
CA ASP A 55 13.60 14.15 1.85
C ASP A 55 14.19 12.80 2.26
N THR A 56 15.27 12.41 1.60
CA THR A 56 16.07 11.24 2.03
C THR A 56 17.07 11.71 3.08
N THR A 57 17.12 11.02 4.21
CA THR A 57 18.06 11.35 5.29
C THR A 57 19.44 10.77 5.01
N THR A 58 20.47 11.30 5.65
CA THR A 58 21.88 10.86 5.45
C THR A 58 22.13 9.43 5.89
N ASP A 59 21.33 8.90 6.81
CA ASP A 59 21.32 7.50 7.26
C ASP A 59 20.42 6.60 6.40
N GLY A 60 19.84 7.14 5.31
CA GLY A 60 19.07 6.36 4.36
C GLY A 60 17.59 6.17 4.69
N GLY A 61 17.10 6.86 5.71
CA GLY A 61 15.67 6.99 5.96
C GLY A 61 14.99 7.91 4.94
N ILE A 62 13.66 7.99 5.06
CA ILE A 62 12.85 8.95 4.32
C ILE A 62 12.04 9.74 5.34
N THR A 63 12.06 11.05 5.19
CA THR A 63 11.21 11.98 5.95
C THR A 63 10.16 12.52 5.01
N PHE A 64 8.92 12.55 5.49
CA PHE A 64 7.77 13.09 4.77
C PHE A 64 7.12 14.15 5.64
N GLU A 65 6.77 15.28 5.05
CA GLU A 65 5.84 16.23 5.66
C GLU A 65 4.70 16.47 4.69
N ALA A 66 3.47 16.39 5.20
CA ALA A 66 2.28 16.69 4.43
C ALA A 66 1.49 17.76 5.19
N PRO A 67 0.98 18.81 4.52
CA PRO A 67 0.08 19.76 5.13
C PRO A 67 -1.25 19.08 5.49
N GLU A 68 -2.11 19.76 6.23
CA GLU A 68 -3.45 19.27 6.54
C GLU A 68 -4.19 18.91 5.24
N HIS A 69 -4.80 17.72 5.21
CA HIS A 69 -5.42 17.10 4.02
C HIS A 69 -4.48 16.81 2.83
N GLY A 70 -3.19 17.09 2.96
CA GLY A 70 -2.16 16.75 1.98
C GLY A 70 -1.72 15.30 2.07
N ARG A 71 -0.91 14.89 1.08
CA ARG A 71 -0.25 13.59 1.00
C ARG A 71 1.22 13.79 0.67
N ALA A 72 2.07 13.00 1.29
CA ALA A 72 3.47 12.85 0.94
C ALA A 72 3.82 11.36 1.07
N HIS A 73 4.09 10.70 -0.05
CA HIS A 73 4.38 9.27 -0.07
C HIS A 73 5.29 8.86 -1.23
N VAL A 74 5.94 7.71 -1.05
CA VAL A 74 6.58 6.95 -2.13
C VAL A 74 5.81 5.68 -2.38
N GLN A 75 5.72 5.26 -3.63
CA GLN A 75 5.09 4.01 -4.02
C GLN A 75 5.86 3.32 -5.13
N ARG A 76 5.62 2.02 -5.25
CA ARG A 76 6.04 1.22 -6.41
C ARG A 76 5.09 0.06 -6.58
N GLU A 77 5.14 -0.58 -7.74
CA GLU A 77 4.48 -1.86 -7.93
C GLU A 77 5.12 -2.94 -7.04
N ALA A 78 4.28 -3.78 -6.42
CA ALA A 78 4.71 -4.88 -5.57
C ALA A 78 5.49 -5.98 -6.32
N GLY A 79 5.21 -6.16 -7.61
CA GLY A 79 5.89 -7.09 -8.52
C GLY A 79 5.53 -8.57 -8.34
N GLN A 80 5.64 -9.12 -7.13
CA GLN A 80 5.42 -10.54 -6.84
C GLN A 80 4.30 -10.77 -5.82
N ASP A 81 3.76 -11.99 -5.78
CA ASP A 81 2.89 -12.47 -4.70
C ASP A 81 3.71 -12.85 -3.44
N LEU A 82 3.03 -13.03 -2.30
CA LEU A 82 3.64 -13.45 -1.03
C LEU A 82 4.70 -12.47 -0.48
N ILE A 83 4.42 -11.17 -0.60
CA ILE A 83 5.34 -10.13 -0.17
C ILE A 83 5.28 -9.88 1.34
N THR A 84 6.43 -9.52 1.89
CA THR A 84 6.55 -8.92 3.23
C THR A 84 7.11 -7.52 3.08
N VAL A 85 6.38 -6.53 3.60
CA VAL A 85 6.84 -5.15 3.68
C VAL A 85 7.08 -4.80 5.12
N SER A 86 8.29 -4.37 5.46
CA SER A 86 8.66 -3.94 6.81
C SER A 86 9.34 -2.59 6.77
N GLY A 87 9.09 -1.77 7.78
CA GLY A 87 9.66 -0.44 7.88
C GLY A 87 9.77 0.00 9.33
N LYS A 88 10.83 0.76 9.64
CA LYS A 88 11.00 1.39 10.94
C LYS A 88 10.37 2.79 10.87
N VAL A 89 9.20 2.94 11.49
CA VAL A 89 8.38 4.15 11.43
C VAL A 89 8.48 4.91 12.75
N SER A 90 8.58 6.23 12.66
CA SER A 90 8.45 7.13 13.81
C SER A 90 7.37 8.19 13.53
N ARG A 91 6.86 8.83 14.58
CA ARG A 91 5.83 9.89 14.50
C ARG A 91 4.59 9.44 13.69
N TRP A 92 4.19 10.19 12.66
CA TRP A 92 3.05 9.88 11.78
C TRP A 92 3.57 9.31 10.46
N ALA A 93 3.47 7.99 10.30
CA ALA A 93 3.67 7.35 9.00
C ALA A 93 3.03 5.97 8.98
N SER A 94 2.90 5.43 7.78
CA SER A 94 2.24 4.15 7.54
C SER A 94 2.89 3.42 6.37
N LEU A 95 2.74 2.10 6.38
CA LEU A 95 3.01 1.22 5.25
C LEU A 95 1.67 0.79 4.67
N TYR A 96 1.55 0.71 3.35
CA TYR A 96 0.35 0.26 2.65
C TYR A 96 0.70 -0.76 1.57
N LEU A 97 -0.19 -1.74 1.37
CA LEU A 97 -0.30 -2.56 0.17
C LEU A 97 -1.66 -2.29 -0.45
N VAL A 98 -1.66 -1.81 -1.70
CA VAL A 98 -2.85 -1.27 -2.36
C VAL A 98 -3.05 -2.01 -3.68
N TRP A 99 -4.20 -2.68 -3.83
CA TRP A 99 -4.64 -3.25 -5.11
C TRP A 99 -5.53 -2.26 -5.86
N ASN A 100 -6.42 -1.57 -5.14
CA ASN A 100 -7.26 -0.49 -5.65
C ASN A 100 -7.82 0.33 -4.47
N GLY A 101 -8.66 1.33 -4.76
CA GLY A 101 -9.27 2.20 -3.74
C GLY A 101 -10.13 1.47 -2.69
N ASP A 102 -10.68 0.30 -3.05
CA ASP A 102 -11.59 -0.49 -2.22
C ASP A 102 -10.94 -1.77 -1.70
N SER A 103 -9.64 -1.98 -1.96
CA SER A 103 -8.91 -3.19 -1.60
C SER A 103 -7.46 -2.87 -1.29
N TRP A 104 -7.17 -2.78 0.01
CA TRP A 104 -5.84 -2.44 0.51
C TRP A 104 -5.67 -2.93 1.95
N CYS A 105 -4.44 -3.06 2.41
CA CYS A 105 -4.14 -3.21 3.82
C CYS A 105 -3.01 -2.26 4.22
N GLY A 106 -2.98 -1.89 5.49
CA GLY A 106 -2.03 -0.92 6.00
C GLY A 106 -1.74 -1.10 7.47
N VAL A 107 -0.53 -0.70 7.86
CA VAL A 107 -0.10 -0.62 9.26
C VAL A 107 0.61 0.71 9.46
N GLY A 108 0.35 1.40 10.55
CA GLY A 108 0.94 2.72 10.75
C GLY A 108 0.85 3.23 12.16
N GLN A 109 1.42 4.41 12.36
CA GLN A 109 1.38 5.14 13.62
C GLN A 109 0.70 6.49 13.40
N VAL A 110 -0.25 6.80 14.28
CA VAL A 110 -0.99 8.06 14.32
C VAL A 110 -1.02 8.61 15.75
N SER A 111 -1.28 9.91 15.92
CA SER A 111 -1.42 10.52 17.26
C SER A 111 -2.68 11.38 17.31
N PRO A 112 -3.84 10.80 17.60
CA PRO A 112 -5.07 11.57 17.78
C PRO A 112 -5.12 12.31 19.13
N THR A 113 -4.22 11.98 20.08
CA THR A 113 -4.16 12.51 21.45
C THR A 113 -2.66 12.62 21.89
N PRO A 114 -2.27 12.98 23.14
CA PRO A 114 -0.85 13.09 23.50
C PRO A 114 -0.12 11.74 23.50
N PHE A 115 -0.87 10.62 23.45
CA PHE A 115 -0.34 9.29 23.22
C PHE A 115 -0.52 8.87 21.76
N GLY A 116 0.49 8.18 21.24
CA GLY A 116 0.40 7.57 19.93
C GLY A 116 -0.53 6.35 19.94
N ARG A 117 -0.96 5.99 18.74
CA ARG A 117 -1.72 4.78 18.42
C ARG A 117 -1.06 4.10 17.23
N ILE A 118 -0.93 2.78 17.28
CA ILE A 118 -0.63 1.95 16.11
C ILE A 118 -1.97 1.45 15.58
N PHE A 119 -2.14 1.47 14.26
CA PHE A 119 -3.29 0.88 13.60
C PHE A 119 -2.82 -0.24 12.67
N SER A 120 -3.69 -1.22 12.48
CA SER A 120 -3.64 -2.17 11.38
C SER A 120 -5.03 -2.26 10.76
N THR A 121 -5.11 -2.03 9.45
CA THR A 121 -6.39 -1.97 8.73
C THR A 121 -6.33 -2.87 7.52
N THR A 122 -7.40 -3.63 7.29
CA THR A 122 -7.64 -4.37 6.05
C THR A 122 -8.95 -3.89 5.45
N VAL A 123 -8.92 -3.52 4.19
CA VAL A 123 -10.11 -3.13 3.41
C VAL A 123 -10.31 -4.13 2.29
N VAL A 124 -11.49 -4.76 2.26
CA VAL A 124 -11.89 -5.70 1.23
C VAL A 124 -13.25 -5.27 0.68
N LYS A 125 -13.29 -4.96 -0.62
CA LYS A 125 -14.51 -4.47 -1.30
C LYS A 125 -15.15 -3.30 -0.54
N GLY A 126 -14.33 -2.36 -0.08
CA GLY A 126 -14.74 -1.14 0.63
C GLY A 126 -15.13 -1.36 2.10
N THR A 127 -15.15 -2.60 2.60
CA THR A 127 -15.41 -2.88 4.02
C THR A 127 -14.09 -2.89 4.79
N ALA A 128 -13.98 -2.05 5.81
CA ALA A 128 -12.79 -1.94 6.65
C ALA A 128 -12.92 -2.77 7.93
N ASP A 129 -11.87 -3.54 8.21
CA ASP A 129 -11.59 -4.15 9.51
C ASP A 129 -10.33 -3.50 10.08
N GLU A 130 -10.43 -2.89 11.26
CA GLU A 130 -9.38 -2.10 11.87
C GLU A 130 -9.13 -2.53 13.31
N ALA A 131 -7.86 -2.76 13.63
CA ALA A 131 -7.40 -3.01 14.99
C ALA A 131 -6.46 -1.89 15.46
N ASP A 132 -6.66 -1.49 16.72
CA ASP A 132 -5.97 -0.38 17.35
C ASP A 132 -5.14 -0.82 18.55
N HIS A 133 -3.91 -0.31 18.62
CA HIS A 133 -3.03 -0.50 19.76
C HIS A 133 -2.64 0.86 20.33
N ARG A 134 -3.23 1.20 21.48
CA ARG A 134 -3.05 2.50 22.17
C ARG A 134 -1.98 2.41 23.26
N GLY A 135 -1.62 3.57 23.81
CA GLY A 135 -0.73 3.66 24.97
C GLY A 135 0.76 3.64 24.62
N ILE A 136 1.11 3.98 23.39
CA ILE A 136 2.51 4.07 22.97
C ILE A 136 3.04 5.50 23.13
N ILE A 137 4.32 5.61 23.50
CA ILE A 137 5.04 6.88 23.47
C ILE A 137 5.14 7.34 22.02
N PHE A 138 4.58 8.52 21.74
CA PHE A 138 4.59 9.11 20.41
C PHE A 138 6.02 9.50 20.01
N GLY A 139 6.38 9.29 18.75
CA GLY A 139 7.72 9.59 18.23
C GLY A 139 8.77 8.50 18.43
N THR A 140 8.56 7.52 19.33
CA THR A 140 9.48 6.36 19.42
C THR A 140 9.45 5.56 18.11
N PRO A 141 10.60 5.30 17.47
CA PRO A 141 10.66 4.48 16.27
C PRO A 141 10.25 3.02 16.55
N ARG A 142 9.41 2.44 15.69
CA ARG A 142 8.93 1.05 15.82
C ARG A 142 8.99 0.34 14.48
N TRP A 143 9.29 -0.96 14.53
CA TRP A 143 9.18 -1.83 13.37
C TRP A 143 7.71 -2.17 13.14
N LEU A 144 7.22 -1.85 11.95
CA LEU A 144 5.92 -2.23 11.46
C LEU A 144 6.10 -3.19 10.28
N ARG A 145 5.19 -4.14 10.12
CA ARG A 145 5.27 -5.18 9.08
C ARG A 145 3.88 -5.55 8.57
N ILE A 146 3.79 -5.66 7.25
CA ILE A 146 2.69 -6.35 6.54
C ILE A 146 3.27 -7.62 5.93
N ARG A 147 2.60 -8.75 6.14
CA ARG A 147 2.95 -10.04 5.53
C ARG A 147 1.72 -10.58 4.83
N LEU A 148 1.81 -10.81 3.53
CA LEU A 148 0.76 -11.47 2.77
C LEU A 148 1.06 -12.97 2.63
N GLY A 149 0.14 -13.79 3.12
CA GLY A 149 0.24 -15.24 3.06
C GLY A 149 1.13 -15.87 4.14
N GLU A 150 0.97 -17.17 4.30
CA GLU A 150 1.83 -18.03 5.09
C GLU A 150 2.38 -19.13 4.17
N ASN A 151 3.60 -19.60 4.42
CA ASN A 151 4.11 -20.79 3.75
C ASN A 151 3.43 -21.98 4.44
N PHE A 152 2.33 -22.48 3.87
CA PHE A 152 1.78 -23.78 4.19
C PHE A 152 2.36 -24.84 3.26
#